data_AF-A0A392RP85-F1
#
_entry.id   AF-A0A392RP85-F1
#
_cell.length_a   1.000
_cell.length_b   1.000
_cell.length_c   1.000
_cell.angle_alpha   90.00
_cell.angle_beta   90.00
_cell.angle_gamma   90.00
#
_symmetry.space_group_name_H-M   'P 1'
#
loop_
_entity.id
_entity.type
_entity.pdbx_description
1 polymer ?
#
loop_
_entity_poly.entity_id
_entity_poly.type
_entity_poly.pdbx_seq_one_letter_code
_entity_poly.pdbx_strand_id
1 'polypeptide(L)'
;VYVRGKLVEYSDDEINRLLGDVVPRQCVFSALRDEIENWSLNVRNPVKEFLGRPGTDWLKYSGGERPTKIRLGDFKPVARALGEWVARNVITLGNWSEYQLENAVLIKMIMESEDINLGYLLQQDI
;
A
#
# COMPACT_ATOMS: atom_id res chain seq x y z
N VAL A 1 7.82 -19.99 -12.37
CA VAL A 1 9.21 -20.18 -11.85
C VAL A 1 9.39 -21.63 -11.42
N TYR A 2 10.59 -22.21 -11.50
CA TYR A 2 10.84 -23.55 -10.95
C TYR A 2 11.43 -23.45 -9.54
N VAL A 3 10.78 -24.08 -8.56
CA VAL A 3 11.26 -24.16 -7.17
C VAL A 3 11.48 -25.63 -6.83
N ARG A 4 12.73 -25.99 -6.50
CA ARG A 4 13.14 -27.38 -6.19
C ARG A 4 12.68 -28.38 -7.26
N GLY A 5 12.79 -28.01 -8.54
CA GLY A 5 12.42 -28.86 -9.68
C GLY A 5 10.92 -28.95 -9.98
N LYS A 6 10.06 -28.22 -9.24
CA LYS A 6 8.62 -28.12 -9.53
C LYS A 6 8.31 -26.78 -10.17
N LEU A 7 7.50 -26.79 -11.23
CA LEU A 7 6.93 -25.57 -11.77
C LEU A 7 5.96 -24.99 -10.75
N VAL A 8 6.20 -23.75 -10.34
CA VAL A 8 5.32 -22.94 -9.51
C VAL A 8 4.83 -21.78 -10.37
N GLU A 9 3.52 -21.71 -10.51
CA GLU A 9 2.84 -20.63 -11.21
C GLU A 9 2.54 -19.51 -10.21
N TYR A 10 3.04 -18.31 -10.51
CA TYR A 10 2.83 -17.11 -9.72
C TYR A 10 1.97 -16.10 -10.49
N SER A 11 1.01 -16.59 -11.28
CA SER A 11 0.01 -15.71 -11.89
C SER A 11 -0.87 -15.11 -10.78
N ASP A 12 -1.40 -13.91 -11.04
CA ASP A 12 -2.36 -13.27 -10.15
C ASP A 12 -3.60 -14.15 -9.92
N ASP A 13 -4.06 -14.85 -10.95
CA ASP A 13 -5.14 -15.85 -10.85
C ASP A 13 -4.83 -16.96 -9.83
N GLU A 14 -3.64 -17.55 -9.86
CA GLU A 14 -3.29 -18.62 -8.92
C GLU A 14 -3.01 -18.11 -7.51
N ILE A 15 -2.45 -16.91 -7.38
CA ILE A 15 -2.29 -16.25 -6.08
C ILE A 15 -3.67 -15.94 -5.48
N ASN A 16 -4.59 -15.36 -6.25
CA ASN A 16 -5.95 -15.07 -5.79
C ASN A 16 -6.72 -16.33 -5.40
N ARG A 17 -6.57 -17.42 -6.18
CA ARG A 17 -7.14 -18.73 -5.83
C ARG A 17 -6.59 -19.24 -4.50
N LEU A 18 -5.28 -19.13 -4.27
CA LEU A 18 -4.64 -19.52 -3.02
C LEU A 18 -5.15 -18.70 -1.82
N LEU A 19 -5.31 -17.39 -1.99
CA LEU A 19 -5.80 -16.48 -0.95
C LEU A 19 -7.31 -16.64 -0.68
N GLY A 20 -8.05 -17.24 -1.62
CA GLY A 20 -9.51 -17.31 -1.55
C GLY A 20 -10.16 -15.94 -1.77
N ASP A 21 -9.52 -15.08 -2.56
CA ASP A 21 -9.91 -13.68 -2.72
C ASP A 21 -11.12 -13.52 -3.66
N VAL A 22 -11.93 -12.49 -3.42
CA VAL A 22 -13.00 -12.09 -4.36
C VAL A 22 -12.41 -11.09 -5.34
N VAL A 23 -12.02 -11.58 -6.51
CA VAL A 23 -11.28 -10.79 -7.49
C VAL A 23 -12.18 -9.70 -8.10
N PRO A 24 -11.87 -8.40 -7.91
CA PRO A 24 -12.60 -7.33 -8.56
C PRO A 24 -12.29 -7.28 -10.05
N ARG A 25 -13.19 -6.71 -10.86
CA ARG A 25 -12.97 -6.54 -12.31
C ARG A 25 -11.77 -5.65 -12.63
N GLN A 26 -11.46 -4.69 -11.77
CA GLN A 26 -10.33 -3.79 -11.91
C GLN A 26 -9.72 -3.54 -10.53
N CYS A 27 -8.39 -3.56 -10.44
CA CYS A 27 -7.69 -3.14 -9.23
C CYS A 27 -7.63 -1.61 -9.19
N VAL A 28 -8.42 -0.98 -8.32
CA VAL A 28 -8.50 0.48 -8.23
C VAL A 28 -7.15 1.08 -7.85
N PHE A 29 -6.40 0.41 -6.95
CA PHE A 29 -5.09 0.89 -6.53
C PHE A 29 -4.09 0.92 -7.69
N SER A 30 -4.10 -0.09 -8.56
CA SER A 30 -3.21 -0.13 -9.73
C SER A 30 -3.47 1.03 -10.69
N ALA A 31 -4.73 1.41 -10.89
CA ALA A 31 -5.07 2.55 -11.76
C ALA A 31 -4.64 3.89 -11.14
N LEU A 32 -4.71 3.98 -9.82
CA LEU A 32 -4.38 5.20 -9.08
C LEU A 32 -2.87 5.42 -8.92
N ARG A 33 -2.09 4.33 -8.90
CA ARG A 33 -0.66 4.32 -8.58
C ARG A 33 0.14 5.36 -9.37
N ASP A 34 -0.09 5.46 -10.68
CA ASP A 34 0.62 6.38 -11.57
C ASP A 34 0.25 7.87 -11.31
N GLU A 35 -0.92 8.13 -10.73
CA GLU A 35 -1.39 9.48 -10.44
C GLU A 35 -0.89 10.01 -9.10
N ILE A 36 -0.63 9.12 -8.13
CA ILE A 36 -0.30 9.47 -6.74
C ILE A 36 0.92 10.39 -6.64
N GLU A 37 1.94 10.18 -7.48
CA GLU A 37 3.15 11.00 -7.48
C GLU A 37 2.84 12.48 -7.75
N ASN A 38 1.83 12.73 -8.60
CA ASN A 38 1.44 14.07 -9.07
C ASN A 38 0.39 14.74 -8.19
N TRP A 39 -0.12 14.06 -7.15
CA TRP A 39 -1.12 14.64 -6.26
C TRP A 39 -0.63 15.91 -5.57
N SER A 40 -1.48 16.94 -5.51
CA SER A 40 -1.22 18.14 -4.72
C SER A 40 -1.35 17.85 -3.22
N LEU A 41 -0.81 18.73 -2.36
CA LEU A 41 -0.94 18.58 -0.90
C LEU A 41 -2.40 18.49 -0.44
N ASN A 42 -3.31 19.21 -1.10
CA ASN A 42 -4.73 19.19 -0.76
C ASN A 42 -5.37 17.81 -0.99
N VAL A 43 -4.91 17.06 -2.01
CA VAL A 43 -5.38 15.70 -2.28
C VAL A 43 -4.73 14.69 -1.33
N ARG A 44 -3.48 14.93 -0.92
CA ARG A 44 -2.74 14.08 0.02
C ARG A 44 -3.28 14.19 1.45
N ASN A 45 -3.59 15.40 1.92
CA ASN A 45 -3.96 15.65 3.32
C ASN A 45 -5.12 14.77 3.84
N PRO A 46 -6.19 14.50 3.08
CA PRO A 46 -7.22 13.56 3.50
C PRO A 46 -6.69 12.16 3.85
N VAL A 47 -5.67 11.65 3.14
CA VAL A 47 -5.02 10.37 3.46
C VAL A 47 -4.33 10.43 4.82
N LYS A 48 -3.59 11.51 5.07
CA LYS A 48 -2.92 11.75 6.35
C LYS A 48 -3.91 11.88 7.50
N GLU A 49 -4.99 12.62 7.31
CA GLU A 49 -6.02 12.84 8.33
C GLU A 49 -6.81 11.56 8.63
N PHE A 50 -7.01 10.72 7.62
CA PHE A 50 -7.65 9.42 7.78
C PHE A 50 -6.78 8.47 8.61
N LEU A 51 -5.50 8.31 8.27
CA LEU A 51 -4.60 7.34 8.90
C LEU A 51 -3.96 7.83 10.19
N GLY A 52 -3.57 9.11 10.22
CA GLY A 52 -2.78 9.74 11.27
C GLY A 52 -3.60 10.25 12.44
N ARG A 53 -2.98 10.35 13.62
CA ARG A 53 -3.52 11.03 14.79
C ARG A 53 -3.57 12.56 14.56
N PRO A 54 -4.38 13.31 15.32
CA PRO A 54 -4.31 14.78 15.29
C PRO A 54 -2.87 15.26 15.47
N GLY A 55 -2.44 16.21 14.63
CA GLY A 55 -1.06 16.73 14.62
C GLY A 55 -0.06 15.90 13.80
N THR A 56 -0.50 14.86 13.09
CA THR A 56 0.38 14.14 12.15
C THR A 56 0.82 15.07 11.02
N ASP A 57 2.10 15.04 10.71
CA ASP A 57 2.70 15.84 9.64
C ASP A 57 3.25 14.97 8.51
N TRP A 58 3.30 15.58 7.32
CA TRP A 58 4.03 15.00 6.21
C TRP A 58 5.52 15.23 6.38
N LEU A 59 6.32 14.19 6.20
CA LEU A 59 7.77 14.26 6.17
C LEU A 59 8.28 14.34 4.74
N LYS A 60 9.32 15.16 4.55
CA LYS A 60 10.08 15.24 3.31
C LYS A 60 11.29 14.31 3.33
N TYR A 61 11.70 13.86 2.14
CA TYR A 61 13.01 13.25 1.97
C TYR A 61 14.12 14.30 2.16
N SER A 62 15.30 13.88 2.62
CA SER A 62 16.44 14.79 2.74
C SER A 62 16.84 15.32 1.36
N GLY A 63 16.77 16.64 1.14
CA GLY A 63 17.01 17.27 -0.16
C GLY A 63 15.80 17.29 -1.11
N GLY A 64 14.65 16.72 -0.72
CA GLY A 64 13.40 16.84 -1.46
C GLY A 64 12.51 17.96 -0.93
N GLU A 65 11.84 18.68 -1.82
CA GLU A 65 10.88 19.72 -1.43
C GLU A 65 9.47 19.18 -1.16
N ARG A 66 9.10 18.09 -1.85
CA ARG A 66 7.77 17.49 -1.73
C ARG A 66 7.72 16.52 -0.56
N PRO A 67 6.88 16.75 0.45
CA PRO A 67 6.74 15.81 1.55
C PRO A 67 5.83 14.66 1.09
N THR A 68 6.34 13.43 1.24
CA THR A 68 5.71 12.21 0.71
C THR A 68 5.55 11.11 1.74
N LYS A 69 6.01 11.31 2.99
CA LYS A 69 6.01 10.23 3.99
C LYS A 69 5.22 10.57 5.24
N ILE A 70 4.70 9.56 5.91
CA ILE A 70 4.10 9.64 7.24
C ILE A 70 4.80 8.64 8.15
N ARG A 71 5.07 8.99 9.41
CA ARG A 71 5.59 8.01 10.38
C ARG A 71 4.49 7.04 10.77
N LEU A 72 4.80 5.75 10.74
CA LEU A 72 3.90 4.71 11.23
C LEU A 72 3.55 4.91 12.72
N GLY A 73 4.48 5.48 13.49
CA GLY A 73 4.26 5.85 14.89
C GLY A 73 3.09 6.81 15.11
N ASP A 74 2.83 7.68 14.13
CA ASP A 74 1.80 8.72 14.20
C ASP A 74 0.42 8.21 13.76
N PHE A 75 0.32 6.97 13.26
CA PHE A 75 -0.94 6.38 12.81
C PHE A 75 -1.89 6.13 14.01
N LYS A 76 -3.19 6.20 13.72
CA LYS A 76 -4.25 5.69 14.61
C LYS A 76 -4.03 4.18 14.82
N PRO A 77 -4.42 3.61 15.97
CA PRO A 77 -4.10 2.22 16.32
C PRO A 77 -4.50 1.18 15.25
N VAL A 78 -5.71 1.28 14.69
CA VAL A 78 -6.18 0.34 13.65
C VAL A 78 -5.38 0.51 12.36
N ALA A 79 -5.18 1.74 11.90
CA ALA A 79 -4.39 2.04 10.71
C ALA A 79 -2.94 1.56 10.87
N ARG A 80 -2.37 1.68 12.07
CA ARG A 80 -1.03 1.19 12.38
C ARG A 80 -0.95 -0.34 12.29
N ALA A 81 -1.87 -1.05 12.95
CA ALA A 81 -1.88 -2.51 12.94
C ALA A 81 -2.03 -3.04 11.51
N LEU A 82 -2.92 -2.44 10.72
CA LEU A 82 -3.08 -2.80 9.32
C LEU A 82 -1.85 -2.43 8.47
N GLY A 83 -1.27 -1.25 8.69
CA GLY A 83 -0.04 -0.83 8.01
C GLY A 83 1.12 -1.81 8.26
N GLU A 84 1.31 -2.23 9.50
CA GLU A 84 2.29 -3.26 9.87
C GLU A 84 2.01 -4.61 9.18
N TRP A 85 0.74 -4.99 9.05
CA TRP A 85 0.37 -6.21 8.32
C TRP A 85 0.66 -6.08 6.82
N VAL A 86 0.30 -4.96 6.18
CA VAL A 86 0.55 -4.69 4.76
C VAL A 86 2.06 -4.72 4.47
N ALA A 87 2.88 -4.05 5.29
CA ALA A 87 4.34 -4.03 5.13
C ALA A 87 5.01 -5.40 5.30
N ARG A 88 4.37 -6.33 6.01
CA ARG A 88 4.90 -7.69 6.25
C ARG A 88 4.51 -8.69 5.16
N ASN A 89 3.39 -8.46 4.49
CA ASN A 89 2.74 -9.49 3.69
C ASN A 89 2.43 -9.08 2.25
N VAL A 90 2.27 -7.77 1.97
CA VAL A 90 1.73 -7.29 0.69
C VAL A 90 2.75 -6.50 -0.12
N ILE A 91 3.58 -5.68 0.55
CA ILE A 91 4.53 -4.80 -0.13
C ILE A 91 5.94 -4.94 0.43
N THR A 92 6.94 -4.69 -0.40
CA THR A 92 8.35 -4.66 0.03
C THR A 92 8.74 -3.26 0.52
N LEU A 93 9.11 -3.13 1.80
CA LEU A 93 9.56 -1.85 2.39
C LEU A 93 11.02 -1.89 2.84
N GLY A 94 11.80 -0.90 2.40
CA GLY A 94 13.14 -0.66 2.92
C GLY A 94 13.16 0.06 4.29
N ASN A 95 12.13 0.83 4.61
CA ASN A 95 11.96 1.49 5.92
C ASN A 95 10.56 1.21 6.48
N TRP A 96 10.53 0.67 7.70
CA TRP A 96 9.32 0.21 8.38
C TRP A 96 8.74 1.25 9.34
N SER A 97 9.45 2.36 9.55
CA SER A 97 9.05 3.46 10.43
C SER A 97 8.40 4.62 9.68
N GLU A 98 8.62 4.75 8.37
CA GLU A 98 8.11 5.82 7.51
C GLU A 98 7.49 5.24 6.24
N TYR A 99 6.23 5.56 5.99
CA TYR A 99 5.47 5.03 4.87
C TYR A 99 5.34 6.12 3.81
N GLN A 100 5.66 5.77 2.56
CA GLN A 100 5.43 6.64 1.41
C GLN A 100 3.92 6.85 1.18
N LEU A 101 3.56 7.93 0.51
CA LEU A 101 2.18 8.29 0.17
C LEU A 101 1.45 7.14 -0.51
N GLU A 102 2.09 6.47 -1.48
CA GLU A 102 1.53 5.30 -2.17
C GLU A 102 1.11 4.20 -1.18
N ASN A 103 1.99 3.84 -0.24
CA ASN A 103 1.70 2.82 0.77
C ASN A 103 0.60 3.27 1.75
N ALA A 104 0.59 4.56 2.09
CA ALA A 104 -0.47 5.14 2.91
C ALA A 104 -1.83 5.07 2.19
N VAL A 105 -1.87 5.38 0.89
CA VAL A 105 -3.07 5.26 0.06
C VAL A 105 -3.57 3.82 0.01
N LEU A 106 -2.68 2.84 -0.20
CA LEU A 106 -3.04 1.42 -0.16
C LEU A 106 -3.71 1.04 1.16
N ILE A 107 -3.10 1.42 2.30
CA ILE A 107 -3.67 1.13 3.62
C ILE A 107 -5.05 1.76 3.76
N LYS A 108 -5.22 3.04 3.37
CA LYS A 108 -6.51 3.72 3.42
C LYS A 108 -7.57 2.99 2.60
N MET A 109 -7.24 2.62 1.36
CA MET A 109 -8.17 1.93 0.47
C MET A 109 -8.58 0.55 1.02
N ILE A 110 -7.65 -0.21 1.61
CA ILE A 110 -7.98 -1.46 2.31
C ILE A 110 -8.93 -1.19 3.48
N MET A 111 -8.69 -0.15 4.27
CA MET A 111 -9.59 0.22 5.39
C MET A 111 -10.97 0.66 4.92
N GLU A 112 -11.08 1.27 3.75
CA GLU A 112 -12.35 1.66 3.13
C GLU A 112 -13.03 0.50 2.38
N SER A 113 -12.42 -0.68 2.36
CA SER A 113 -12.90 -1.86 1.62
C SER A 113 -13.07 -1.60 0.12
N GLU A 114 -12.16 -0.82 -0.45
CA GLU A 114 -12.11 -0.55 -1.89
C GLU A 114 -11.70 -1.81 -2.67
N ASP A 115 -12.07 -1.86 -3.95
CA ASP A 115 -11.81 -2.97 -4.86
C ASP A 115 -10.31 -3.09 -5.19
N ILE A 116 -9.59 -3.84 -4.36
CA ILE A 116 -8.15 -4.13 -4.50
C ILE A 116 -7.97 -5.61 -4.83
N ASN A 117 -7.28 -5.89 -5.93
CA ASN A 117 -6.86 -7.25 -6.29
C ASN A 117 -5.48 -7.52 -5.65
N LEU A 118 -5.44 -8.24 -4.52
CA LEU A 118 -4.20 -8.51 -3.80
C LEU A 118 -3.25 -9.43 -4.56
N GLY A 119 -3.77 -10.44 -5.26
CA GLY A 119 -2.94 -11.34 -6.07
C GLY A 119 -2.23 -10.61 -7.20
N TYR A 120 -2.91 -9.65 -7.84
CA TYR A 120 -2.30 -8.79 -8.85
C TYR A 120 -1.17 -7.94 -8.25
N LEU A 121 -1.38 -7.30 -7.09
CA LEU A 121 -0.32 -6.51 -6.46
C LEU A 121 0.90 -7.36 -6.08
N LEU A 122 0.67 -8.53 -5.50
CA LEU A 122 1.74 -9.46 -5.13
C LEU A 122 2.52 -9.96 -6.35
N GLN A 123 1.83 -10.25 -7.44
CA GLN A 123 2.45 -10.70 -8.69
C GLN A 123 3.45 -9.68 -9.26
N GLN A 124 3.19 -8.38 -9.11
CA GLN A 124 4.08 -7.32 -9.63
C GLN A 124 5.44 -7.29 -8.92
N ASP A 125 5.54 -7.83 -7.70
CA ASP A 125 6.73 -7.81 -6.86
C ASP A 125 7.49 -9.16 -6.82
N ILE A 126 7.01 -10.20 -7.55
CA ILE A 126 7.59 -11.56 -7.62
C ILE A 126 8.41 -11.75 -8.91
#